data_AF-A0A359IGP3-F1
#
_entry.id   AF-A0A359IGP3-F1
#
_cell.length_a   1.000
_cell.length_b   1.000
_cell.length_c   1.000
_cell.angle_alpha   90.00
_cell.angle_beta   90.00
_cell.angle_gamma   90.00
#
_symmetry.space_group_name_H-M   'P 1'
#
loop_
_entity.id
_entity.type
_entity.pdbx_description
1 polymer ?
#
loop_
_entity_poly.entity_id
_entity_poly.type
_entity_poly.pdbx_seq_one_letter_code
_entity_poly.pdbx_strand_id
1 'polypeptide(L)'
;MGQGMAMQERLNLTDEQKSQLQDLRLTHQKEVIPYHSDLKIKMIELKEMIAKGESEKNLLKKNNEINEIKTKLSELRLKHQLKVREIVGEENFKLMGIGHGAKGACMGNHCMDRPRGFGRPGRGCGRVD
;
A
#
# COMPACT_ATOMS: atom_id res chain seq x y z
N MET A 1 15.15 2.81 2.56
CA MET A 1 15.09 3.35 1.19
C MET A 1 15.72 2.29 0.28
N GLY A 2 14.98 1.56 -0.56
CA GLY A 2 15.65 0.43 -1.24
C GLY A 2 14.86 -0.48 -2.18
N GLN A 3 13.68 -0.07 -2.68
CA GLN A 3 12.95 -0.87 -3.67
C GLN A 3 12.87 -0.21 -5.07
N GLY A 4 13.27 1.06 -5.20
CA GLY A 4 13.25 1.78 -6.49
C GLY A 4 14.51 1.63 -7.35
N MET A 5 15.69 1.48 -6.72
CA MET A 5 16.98 1.46 -7.44
C MET A 5 17.20 0.12 -8.18
N ALA A 6 16.88 -1.02 -7.57
CA ALA A 6 17.14 -2.35 -8.14
C ALA A 6 16.30 -2.71 -9.37
N MET A 7 15.23 -1.96 -9.64
CA MET A 7 14.38 -2.16 -10.82
C MET A 7 14.81 -1.28 -11.99
N GLN A 8 15.42 -0.11 -11.72
CA GLN A 8 15.93 0.79 -12.75
C GLN A 8 17.18 0.24 -13.45
N GLU A 9 18.00 -0.56 -12.77
CA GLU A 9 19.17 -1.22 -13.38
C GLU A 9 18.78 -2.41 -14.27
N ARG A 10 17.59 -3.00 -14.07
CA ARG A 10 17.08 -4.13 -14.86
C ARG A 10 16.37 -3.70 -16.13
N LEU A 11 16.06 -2.42 -16.25
CA LEU A 11 15.35 -1.83 -17.37
C LEU A 11 16.35 -0.89 -18.03
N ASN A 12 16.70 -1.13 -19.28
CA ASN A 12 17.65 -0.32 -20.03
C ASN A 12 17.04 1.06 -20.38
N LEU A 13 16.68 1.85 -19.36
CA LEU A 13 16.07 3.16 -19.47
C LEU A 13 17.12 4.21 -19.79
N THR A 14 16.79 5.14 -20.68
CA THR A 14 17.64 6.31 -20.95
C THR A 14 17.66 7.25 -19.74
N ASP A 15 18.69 8.09 -19.64
CA ASP A 15 18.78 9.06 -18.54
C ASP A 15 17.64 10.09 -18.57
N GLU A 16 17.13 10.40 -19.76
CA GLU A 16 15.93 11.22 -19.94
C GLU A 16 14.65 10.54 -19.42
N GLN A 17 14.48 9.23 -19.65
CA GLN A 17 13.36 8.47 -19.09
C GLN A 17 13.45 8.39 -17.55
N LYS A 18 14.66 8.26 -17.00
CA LYS A 18 14.87 8.22 -15.54
C LYS A 18 14.49 9.54 -14.88
N SER A 19 14.88 10.68 -15.45
CA SER A 19 14.52 11.99 -14.90
C SER A 19 13.01 12.22 -14.94
N GLN A 20 12.37 11.91 -16.07
CA GLN A 20 10.91 12.00 -16.21
C GLN A 20 10.16 11.14 -15.19
N LEU A 21 10.61 9.90 -14.94
CA LEU A 21 10.03 9.03 -13.93
C LEU A 21 10.22 9.57 -12.51
N GLN A 22 11.36 10.17 -12.22
CA GLN A 22 11.63 10.77 -10.91
C GLN A 22 10.69 11.95 -10.65
N ASP A 23 10.53 12.84 -11.62
CA ASP A 23 9.61 13.98 -11.51
C ASP A 23 8.16 13.52 -11.41
N LEU A 24 7.75 12.54 -12.22
CA LEU A 24 6.43 11.92 -12.15
C LEU A 24 6.15 11.30 -10.77
N ARG A 25 7.17 10.68 -10.16
CA ARG A 25 7.05 10.10 -8.82
C ARG A 25 6.92 11.17 -7.75
N LEU A 26 7.73 12.23 -7.82
CA LEU A 26 7.70 13.33 -6.85
C LEU A 26 6.39 14.10 -6.91
N THR A 27 5.89 14.39 -8.11
CA THR A 27 4.58 15.04 -8.32
C THR A 27 3.46 14.18 -7.75
N HIS A 28 3.41 12.89 -8.09
CA HIS A 28 2.41 11.97 -7.54
C HIS A 28 2.46 11.89 -6.01
N GLN A 29 3.66 11.85 -5.41
CA GLN A 29 3.81 11.85 -3.96
C GLN A 29 3.25 13.13 -3.33
N LYS A 30 3.56 14.30 -3.88
CA LYS A 30 3.04 15.60 -3.40
C LYS A 30 1.52 15.64 -3.47
N GLU A 31 0.93 15.13 -4.55
CA GLU A 31 -0.52 15.09 -4.74
C GLU A 31 -1.21 14.14 -3.75
N VAL A 32 -0.59 13.00 -3.41
CA VAL A 32 -1.19 11.95 -2.58
C VAL A 32 -1.09 12.22 -1.07
N ILE A 33 -0.05 12.95 -0.62
CA ILE A 33 0.14 13.30 0.80
C ILE A 33 -1.12 13.86 1.48
N PRO A 34 -1.81 14.89 0.96
CA PRO A 34 -3.00 15.45 1.61
C PRO A 34 -4.15 14.43 1.70
N TYR A 35 -4.34 13.59 0.68
CA TYR A 35 -5.38 12.55 0.73
C TYR A 35 -5.08 11.49 1.79
N HIS A 36 -3.81 11.16 2.03
CA HIS A 36 -3.44 10.24 3.10
C HIS A 36 -3.63 10.83 4.49
N SER A 37 -3.34 12.12 4.70
CA SER A 37 -3.65 12.77 5.98
C SER A 37 -5.15 12.79 6.22
N ASP A 38 -5.94 13.18 5.22
CA ASP A 38 -7.39 13.29 5.35
C ASP A 38 -8.02 11.92 5.60
N LEU A 39 -7.58 10.89 4.89
CA LEU A 39 -8.04 9.52 5.10
C LEU A 39 -7.77 9.05 6.53
N LYS A 40 -6.57 9.33 7.08
CA LYS A 40 -6.23 8.96 8.45
C LYS A 40 -7.11 9.67 9.46
N ILE A 41 -7.32 10.99 9.30
CA ILE A 41 -8.18 11.79 10.18
C ILE A 41 -9.60 11.22 10.18
N LYS A 42 -10.20 11.03 9.00
CA LYS A 42 -11.57 10.50 8.90
C LYS A 42 -11.73 9.09 9.47
N MET A 43 -10.70 8.25 9.35
CA MET A 43 -10.69 6.92 9.97
C MET A 43 -10.62 6.99 11.51
N ILE A 44 -9.89 7.96 12.08
CA ILE A 44 -9.87 8.19 13.53
C ILE A 44 -11.24 8.67 13.99
N GLU A 45 -11.81 9.67 13.31
CA GLU A 45 -13.16 10.18 13.61
C GLU A 45 -14.21 9.06 13.56
N LEU A 46 -14.19 8.20 12.53
CA LEU A 46 -15.12 7.07 12.47
C LEU A 46 -14.96 6.13 13.68
N LYS A 47 -13.73 5.84 14.12
CA LYS A 47 -13.49 5.01 15.32
C LYS A 47 -14.04 5.68 16.58
N GLU A 48 -13.88 6.98 16.71
CA GLU A 48 -14.45 7.74 17.82
C GLU A 48 -15.99 7.73 17.79
N MET A 49 -16.61 7.89 16.62
CA MET A 49 -18.07 7.83 16.46
C MET A 49 -18.62 6.47 16.88
N ILE A 50 -17.92 5.38 16.52
CA ILE A 50 -18.27 4.02 16.96
C ILE A 50 -18.16 3.91 18.49
N ALA A 51 -17.07 4.39 19.08
CA ALA A 51 -16.86 4.33 20.53
C ALA A 51 -17.90 5.15 21.32
N LYS A 52 -18.39 6.25 20.73
CA LYS A 52 -19.45 7.10 21.31
C LYS A 52 -20.87 6.54 21.11
N GLY A 53 -21.03 5.43 20.39
CA GLY A 53 -22.32 4.83 20.12
C GLY A 53 -23.19 5.65 19.16
N GLU A 54 -22.58 6.30 18.17
CA GLU A 54 -23.33 7.07 17.16
C GLU A 54 -24.26 6.20 16.31
N SER A 55 -25.28 6.85 15.73
CA SER A 55 -26.25 6.18 14.86
C SER A 55 -25.60 5.60 13.60
N GLU A 56 -26.12 4.45 13.16
CA GLU A 56 -25.69 3.78 11.92
C GLU A 56 -25.68 4.73 10.71
N LYS A 57 -26.69 5.59 10.59
CA LYS A 57 -26.78 6.58 9.50
C LYS A 57 -25.57 7.50 9.46
N ASN A 58 -25.07 7.96 10.60
CA ASN A 58 -23.90 8.84 10.66
C ASN A 58 -22.60 8.07 10.37
N LEU A 59 -22.48 6.85 10.89
CA LEU A 59 -21.35 5.97 10.61
C LEU A 59 -21.22 5.66 9.12
N LEU A 60 -22.33 5.35 8.45
CA LEU A 60 -22.36 5.09 7.01
C LEU A 60 -22.00 6.33 6.20
N LYS A 61 -22.49 7.52 6.57
CA LYS A 61 -22.07 8.78 5.94
C LYS A 61 -20.56 8.98 6.05
N LYS A 62 -19.99 8.78 7.24
CA LYS A 62 -18.55 8.92 7.45
C LYS A 62 -17.74 7.88 6.69
N ASN A 63 -18.24 6.65 6.58
CA ASN A 63 -17.63 5.61 5.78
C ASN A 63 -17.64 5.95 4.28
N ASN A 64 -18.71 6.57 3.78
CA ASN A 64 -18.78 7.02 2.38
C ASN A 64 -17.74 8.10 2.09
N GLU A 65 -17.56 9.07 2.99
CA GLU A 65 -16.49 10.06 2.86
C GLU A 65 -15.09 9.44 2.80
N ILE A 66 -14.84 8.38 3.58
CA ILE A 66 -13.57 7.63 3.53
C ILE A 66 -13.44 6.93 2.17
N ASN A 67 -14.52 6.34 1.66
CA ASN A 67 -14.52 5.64 0.38
C ASN A 67 -14.26 6.61 -0.78
N GLU A 68 -14.82 7.82 -0.77
CA GLU A 68 -14.52 8.85 -1.76
C GLU A 68 -13.03 9.19 -1.83
N ILE A 69 -12.36 9.31 -0.68
CA ILE A 69 -10.91 9.56 -0.65
C ILE A 69 -10.14 8.36 -1.18
N LYS A 70 -10.54 7.14 -0.84
CA LYS A 70 -9.92 5.91 -1.39
C LYS A 70 -10.08 5.82 -2.90
N THR A 71 -11.23 6.21 -3.43
CA THR A 71 -11.47 6.27 -4.88
C THR A 71 -10.54 7.27 -5.55
N LYS A 72 -10.41 8.49 -5.01
CA LYS A 72 -9.47 9.51 -5.52
C LYS A 72 -8.02 9.02 -5.49
N LEU A 73 -7.59 8.38 -4.39
CA LEU A 73 -6.26 7.77 -4.29
C LEU A 73 -6.04 6.68 -5.34
N SER A 74 -7.06 5.86 -5.59
CA SER A 74 -7.00 4.79 -6.60
C SER A 74 -6.91 5.37 -8.01
N GLU A 75 -7.67 6.42 -8.33
CA GLU A 75 -7.59 7.13 -9.60
C GLU A 75 -6.22 7.77 -9.82
N LEU A 76 -5.66 8.44 -8.80
CA LEU A 76 -4.31 9.02 -8.89
C LEU A 76 -3.26 7.95 -9.13
N ARG A 77 -3.38 6.79 -8.46
CA ARG A 77 -2.49 5.65 -8.70
C ARG A 77 -2.61 5.13 -10.13
N LEU A 78 -3.83 4.96 -10.65
CA LEU A 78 -4.06 4.50 -12.02
C LEU A 78 -3.47 5.49 -13.03
N LYS A 79 -3.73 6.79 -12.85
CA LYS A 79 -3.15 7.86 -13.69
C LYS A 79 -1.62 7.83 -13.67
N HIS A 80 -1.02 7.63 -12.49
CA HIS A 80 0.43 7.50 -12.36
C HIS A 80 0.95 6.27 -13.12
N GLN A 81 0.32 5.09 -12.97
CA GLN A 81 0.71 3.87 -13.67
C GLN A 81 0.61 4.00 -15.19
N LEU A 82 -0.44 4.65 -15.71
CA LEU A 82 -0.59 4.91 -17.13
C LEU A 82 0.54 5.81 -17.67
N LYS A 83 0.86 6.89 -16.96
CA LYS A 83 1.97 7.78 -17.34
C LYS A 83 3.33 7.07 -17.27
N VAL A 84 3.54 6.20 -16.28
CA VAL A 84 4.76 5.36 -16.22
C VAL A 84 4.85 4.45 -17.45
N ARG A 85 3.75 3.80 -17.85
CA ARG A 85 3.70 2.94 -19.05
C ARG A 85 4.05 3.72 -20.32
N GLU A 86 3.58 4.95 -20.45
CA GLU A 86 3.89 5.83 -21.59
C GLU A 86 5.38 6.16 -21.68
N ILE A 87 6.05 6.43 -20.56
CA ILE A 87 7.48 6.78 -20.53
C ILE A 87 8.37 5.56 -20.77
N VAL A 88 8.02 4.42 -20.17
CA VAL A 88 8.88 3.24 -20.06
C VAL A 88 8.66 2.24 -21.20
N GLY A 89 7.50 2.28 -21.84
CA GLY A 89 7.08 1.31 -22.85
C GLY A 89 6.49 0.05 -22.23
N GLU A 90 5.69 -0.69 -23.02
CA GLU A 90 4.90 -1.83 -22.52
C GLU A 90 5.73 -2.99 -21.98
N GLU A 91 6.82 -3.34 -22.65
CA GLU A 91 7.69 -4.46 -22.28
C GLU A 91 8.38 -4.21 -20.93
N ASN A 92 8.96 -3.03 -20.77
CA ASN A 92 9.59 -2.62 -19.53
C ASN A 92 8.55 -2.41 -18.40
N PHE A 93 7.34 -1.95 -18.73
CA PHE A 93 6.26 -1.80 -17.75
C PHE A 93 5.79 -3.16 -17.18
N LYS A 94 5.74 -4.21 -18.02
CA LYS A 94 5.47 -5.58 -17.56
C LYS A 94 6.56 -6.09 -16.63
N LEU A 95 7.83 -5.84 -16.98
CA LEU A 95 9.00 -6.19 -16.16
C LEU A 95 9.03 -5.44 -14.82
N MET A 96 8.47 -4.23 -14.77
CA MET A 96 8.34 -3.48 -13.52
C MET A 96 7.36 -4.12 -12.52
N GLY A 97 6.57 -5.13 -12.91
CA GLY A 97 5.62 -5.79 -12.01
C GLY A 97 4.52 -4.87 -11.46
N ILE A 98 4.38 -3.65 -12.00
CA ILE A 98 3.45 -2.61 -11.51
C ILE A 98 1.97 -3.02 -11.69
N GLY A 99 1.70 -4.03 -12.53
CA GLY A 99 0.37 -4.62 -12.76
C GLY A 99 0.20 -6.07 -12.28
N HIS A 100 1.25 -6.72 -11.78
CA HIS A 100 1.13 -8.04 -11.18
C HIS A 100 1.07 -7.83 -9.68
N GLY A 101 -0.15 -7.86 -9.13
CA GLY A 101 -0.34 -7.93 -7.70
C GLY A 101 0.67 -8.92 -7.12
N ALA A 102 1.30 -8.54 -6.02
CA ALA A 102 2.22 -9.40 -5.29
C ALA A 102 1.50 -10.66 -4.80
N LYS A 103 1.18 -11.58 -5.72
CA LYS A 103 0.92 -12.98 -5.46
C LYS A 103 2.28 -13.55 -5.09
N GLY A 104 2.64 -13.41 -3.82
CA GLY A 104 3.87 -14.03 -3.31
C GLY A 104 4.52 -13.36 -2.11
N ALA A 105 4.10 -12.17 -1.69
CA ALA A 105 4.59 -11.55 -0.46
C ALA A 105 3.53 -11.57 0.66
N CYS A 106 2.78 -12.67 0.77
CA CYS A 106 2.46 -13.18 2.10
C CYS A 106 3.77 -13.66 2.73
N MET A 107 4.67 -12.73 3.07
CA MET A 107 5.65 -12.97 4.11
C MET A 107 4.89 -13.05 5.41
N GLY A 108 4.40 -14.26 5.63
CA GLY A 108 3.67 -14.73 6.79
C GLY A 108 3.80 -16.23 6.79
N ASN A 109 5.04 -16.73 6.83
CA ASN A 109 5.37 -18.12 7.20
C ASN A 109 4.99 -18.42 8.66
N HIS A 110 3.83 -17.92 9.12
CA HIS A 110 3.39 -17.91 10.51
C HIS A 110 1.87 -18.05 10.67
N CYS A 111 1.14 -18.61 9.69
CA CYS A 111 -0.32 -18.67 9.83
C CYS A 111 -1.07 -19.89 9.31
N MET A 112 -0.45 -21.03 8.96
CA MET A 112 -1.25 -22.24 8.63
C MET A 112 -0.55 -23.57 9.00
N ASP A 113 0.04 -23.68 10.20
CA ASP A 113 0.38 -24.99 10.79
C ASP A 113 0.43 -24.93 12.32
N ARG A 114 -0.67 -24.45 12.93
CA ARG A 114 -0.96 -24.82 14.33
C ARG A 114 -2.41 -25.29 14.44
N PRO A 115 -2.65 -26.55 14.83
CA PRO A 115 -3.98 -26.98 15.23
C PRO A 115 -4.41 -26.10 16.41
N ARG A 116 -5.68 -25.69 16.42
CA ARG A 116 -6.31 -25.05 17.57
C ARG A 116 -6.09 -25.93 18.80
N GLY A 117 -5.17 -25.54 19.68
CA GLY A 117 -4.84 -26.27 20.88
C GLY A 117 -4.12 -25.36 21.86
N PHE A 118 -4.80 -25.07 22.96
CA PHE A 118 -4.29 -24.88 24.32
C PHE A 118 -2.85 -24.36 24.50
N GLY A 119 -2.76 -23.22 25.21
CA GLY A 119 -1.65 -22.93 26.11
C GLY A 119 -0.36 -22.48 25.44
N ARG A 120 -0.01 -21.21 25.65
CA ARG A 120 1.40 -20.82 25.68
C ARG A 120 1.94 -21.21 27.07
N PRO A 121 2.89 -22.14 27.23
CA PRO A 121 3.79 -22.09 28.36
C PRO A 121 4.94 -21.15 28.01
N GLY A 122 5.33 -20.35 28.99
CA GLY A 122 6.36 -19.35 28.89
C GLY A 122 7.74 -19.90 28.56
N ARG A 123 8.63 -18.95 28.32
CA ARG A 123 10.08 -19.12 28.29
C ARG A 123 10.52 -19.89 29.54
N GLY A 124 11.21 -21.00 29.32
CA GLY A 124 11.93 -21.73 30.35
C GLY A 124 13.15 -22.37 29.72
N CYS A 125 14.26 -21.63 29.73
CA CYS A 125 15.59 -22.22 29.61
C CYS A 125 15.73 -23.26 30.74
N GLY A 126 16.06 -24.51 30.39
CA GLY A 126 16.26 -25.59 31.35
C GLY A 126 16.98 -26.75 30.67
N ARG A 127 18.28 -26.83 30.92
CA ARG A 127 19.21 -27.89 30.55
C ARG A 127 19.01 -29.10 31.47
N VAL A 128 18.90 -30.31 30.90
CA VAL A 128 19.01 -31.64 31.55
C VAL A 128 19.02 -32.66 30.39
N ASP A 129 19.91 -33.63 30.23
CA ASP A 129 21.25 -33.96 30.75
C ASP A 129 22.02 -34.57 29.55
#